data_AF-A0A6G3MFT9-F1
#
_entry.id   AF-A0A6G3MFT9-F1
#
_cell.length_a   1.000
_cell.length_b   1.000
_cell.length_c   1.000
_cell.angle_alpha   90.00
_cell.angle_beta   90.00
_cell.angle_gamma   90.00
#
_symmetry.space_group_name_H-M   'P 1'
#
loop_
_entity.id
_entity.type
_entity.pdbx_description
1 polymer ?
#
loop_
_entity_poly.entity_id
_entity_poly.type
_entity_poly.pdbx_seq_one_letter_code
_entity_poly.pdbx_strand_id
1 'polypeptide(L)'
;ILFIGFDGESWDQIGSSSFAFNLINNNFKVFNGLTKNIQWVEIGPLGLYTDTYYIHTDPTTYKQNDVKTAIDQLTSSITNKLTALGLKTVSVSSQLQNQPLPPSSLNKILQSGLIVPGVYLSDYLSSFSNKFYHGIFDDASNINIDSKKDLSTAEVIGRLTNVSTSLLRVLQDLAGSSSQETLLETNIKDVIYYFYILVTSLADCFLSNYTCEDFSRIEAIKTMTRTKCQKFNLSLDSSALKRDTMSINTKYSYTDILAKYIAYQMGSKFDKSSEECKYKVFQRLETT
;
A
#
# COMPACT_ATOMS: atom_id res chain seq x y z
N ILE A 1 -0.39 -11.99 4.38
CA ILE A 1 -0.09 -10.58 4.07
C ILE A 1 -1.36 -9.92 3.56
N LEU A 2 -1.72 -8.76 4.08
CA LEU A 2 -2.85 -7.95 3.61
C LEU A 2 -2.29 -6.64 3.03
N PHE A 3 -2.64 -6.34 1.78
CA PHE A 3 -2.42 -5.02 1.20
C PHE A 3 -3.72 -4.23 1.29
N ILE A 4 -3.63 -2.99 1.80
CA ILE A 4 -4.78 -2.12 1.97
C ILE A 4 -4.42 -0.69 1.55
N GLY A 5 -5.32 -0.04 0.83
CA GLY A 5 -5.26 1.38 0.50
C GLY A 5 -6.47 2.08 1.08
N PHE A 6 -6.25 3.14 1.87
CA PHE A 6 -7.32 3.90 2.49
C PHE A 6 -7.66 5.12 1.65
N ASP A 7 -8.94 5.27 1.31
CA ASP A 7 -9.46 6.47 0.66
C ASP A 7 -9.84 7.52 1.71
N GLY A 8 -9.69 8.80 1.38
CA GLY A 8 -9.99 9.91 2.28
C GLY A 8 -8.96 10.13 3.40
N GLU A 9 -7.71 9.68 3.24
CA GLU A 9 -6.67 9.92 4.25
C GLU A 9 -6.38 11.43 4.45
N SER A 10 -6.49 12.23 3.38
CA SER A 10 -6.34 13.69 3.46
C SER A 10 -7.53 14.41 4.11
N TRP A 11 -8.63 13.71 4.39
CA TRP A 11 -9.88 14.26 4.91
C TRP A 11 -10.12 13.67 6.30
N ASP A 12 -9.38 14.15 7.30
CA ASP A 12 -9.42 13.66 8.69
C ASP A 12 -9.19 12.14 8.86
N GLN A 13 -8.53 11.51 7.88
CA GLN A 13 -8.22 10.08 7.89
C GLN A 13 -9.47 9.19 8.03
N ILE A 14 -10.54 9.54 7.32
CA ILE A 14 -11.83 8.83 7.41
C ILE A 14 -11.74 7.36 7.02
N GLY A 15 -10.89 7.01 6.04
CA GLY A 15 -10.72 5.64 5.56
C GLY A 15 -10.14 4.73 6.63
N SER A 16 -8.96 5.07 7.14
CA SER A 16 -8.29 4.31 8.22
C SER A 16 -9.08 4.36 9.54
N SER A 17 -9.76 5.46 9.86
CA SER A 17 -10.61 5.56 11.05
C SER A 17 -11.81 4.59 10.97
N SER A 18 -12.48 4.53 9.82
CA SER A 18 -13.58 3.58 9.58
C SER A 18 -13.09 2.13 9.63
N PHE A 19 -11.91 1.85 9.06
CA PHE A 19 -11.30 0.53 9.14
C PHE A 19 -10.96 0.16 10.60
N ALA A 20 -10.32 1.04 11.35
CA ALA A 20 -9.99 0.81 12.76
C ALA A 20 -11.25 0.51 13.59
N PHE A 21 -12.31 1.31 13.42
CA PHE A 21 -13.60 1.10 14.07
C PHE A 21 -14.18 -0.29 13.75
N ASN A 22 -14.19 -0.69 12.48
CA ASN A 22 -14.73 -2.00 12.10
C ASN A 22 -13.84 -3.16 12.57
N LEU A 23 -12.53 -2.95 12.68
CA LEU A 23 -11.58 -3.95 13.17
C LEU A 23 -11.79 -4.22 14.66
N ILE A 24 -11.86 -3.18 15.51
CA ILE A 24 -12.05 -3.35 16.97
C ILE A 24 -13.44 -3.91 17.32
N ASN A 25 -14.44 -3.64 16.48
CA ASN A 25 -15.79 -4.16 16.67
C ASN A 25 -16.00 -5.55 16.04
N ASN A 26 -14.96 -6.17 15.48
CA ASN A 26 -15.02 -7.46 14.77
C ASN A 26 -16.09 -7.49 13.64
N ASN A 27 -16.31 -6.36 12.98
CA ASN A 27 -17.27 -6.25 11.87
C ASN A 27 -16.71 -6.89 10.58
N PHE A 28 -15.40 -7.08 10.50
CA PHE A 28 -14.77 -7.79 9.40
C PHE A 28 -14.76 -9.30 9.64
N LYS A 29 -15.76 -10.01 9.10
CA LYS A 29 -15.83 -11.48 9.17
C LYS A 29 -14.57 -12.19 8.68
N VAL A 30 -13.89 -11.61 7.67
CA VAL A 30 -12.64 -12.14 7.10
C VAL A 30 -11.46 -12.03 8.08
N PHE A 31 -11.52 -11.09 9.03
CA PHE A 31 -10.48 -10.87 10.03
C PHE A 31 -10.83 -11.46 11.40
N ASN A 32 -11.89 -12.27 11.50
CA ASN A 32 -12.25 -12.95 12.74
C ASN A 32 -11.09 -13.83 13.22
N GLY A 33 -10.48 -13.45 14.34
CA GLY A 33 -9.30 -14.13 14.91
C GLY A 33 -7.95 -13.66 14.36
N LEU A 34 -7.91 -12.79 13.34
CA LEU A 34 -6.69 -12.21 12.76
C LEU A 34 -6.27 -10.89 13.44
N THR A 35 -6.98 -10.45 14.48
CA THR A 35 -6.63 -9.26 15.28
C THR A 35 -5.44 -9.49 16.22
N LYS A 36 -5.00 -10.75 16.38
CA LYS A 36 -3.82 -11.09 17.17
C LYS A 36 -2.59 -11.14 16.27
N ASN A 37 -1.50 -10.52 16.71
CA ASN A 37 -0.19 -10.50 16.03
C ASN A 37 -0.17 -9.77 14.68
N ILE A 38 -0.86 -8.63 14.58
CA ILE A 38 -0.76 -7.75 13.40
C ILE A 38 0.59 -7.03 13.44
N GLN A 39 1.39 -7.17 12.37
CA GLN A 39 2.50 -6.28 12.07
C GLN A 39 2.08 -5.29 10.98
N TRP A 40 2.49 -4.03 11.12
CA TRP A 40 2.07 -2.95 10.24
C TRP A 40 3.26 -2.31 9.54
N VAL A 41 3.22 -2.23 8.22
CA VAL A 41 4.17 -1.47 7.41
C VAL A 41 3.37 -0.48 6.59
N GLU A 42 3.54 0.81 6.87
CA GLU A 42 2.93 1.88 6.09
C GLU A 42 3.96 2.55 5.20
N ILE A 43 3.53 2.85 3.98
CA ILE A 43 4.31 3.57 3.00
C ILE A 43 3.79 5.00 2.95
N GLY A 44 4.63 5.94 3.36
CA GLY A 44 4.39 7.37 3.23
C GLY A 44 4.87 7.92 1.88
N PRO A 45 5.08 9.24 1.79
CA PRO A 45 5.76 9.87 0.67
C PRO A 45 7.15 9.28 0.44
N LEU A 46 7.42 8.84 -0.79
CA LEU A 46 8.70 8.31 -1.25
C LEU A 46 9.12 8.85 -2.64
N GLY A 47 8.32 9.75 -3.20
CA GLY A 47 8.44 10.17 -4.59
C GLY A 47 9.56 11.18 -4.83
N LEU A 48 9.91 11.97 -3.83
CA LEU A 48 10.95 12.98 -3.98
C LEU A 48 12.34 12.37 -3.87
N TYR A 49 13.30 13.02 -4.53
CA TYR A 49 14.70 12.65 -4.35
C TYR A 49 15.08 12.85 -2.88
N THR A 50 15.63 11.81 -2.27
CA THR A 50 16.25 11.86 -0.96
C THR A 50 17.49 10.98 -0.96
N ASP A 51 18.53 11.43 -0.24
CA ASP A 51 19.69 10.60 0.02
C ASP A 51 19.40 9.53 1.08
N THR A 52 18.34 9.70 1.89
CA THR A 52 18.05 8.88 3.06
C THR A 52 16.54 8.67 3.24
N TYR A 53 16.14 7.41 3.39
CA TYR A 53 14.79 7.05 3.81
C TYR A 53 14.71 6.94 5.34
N TYR A 54 13.55 7.29 5.89
CA TYR A 54 13.33 7.35 7.33
C TYR A 54 12.25 6.36 7.74
N ILE A 55 12.57 5.54 8.74
CA ILE A 55 11.62 4.62 9.38
C ILE A 55 11.15 5.27 10.67
N HIS A 56 9.88 5.66 10.69
CA HIS A 56 9.20 6.26 11.83
C HIS A 56 8.45 5.20 12.61
N THR A 57 8.45 5.31 13.93
CA THR A 57 7.74 4.40 14.83
C THR A 57 7.07 5.22 15.93
N ASP A 58 5.96 4.74 16.49
CA ASP A 58 5.31 5.46 17.58
C ASP A 58 6.11 5.35 18.89
N PRO A 59 6.52 6.47 19.52
CA PRO A 59 7.31 6.45 20.75
C PRO A 59 6.60 5.81 21.94
N THR A 60 5.26 5.78 21.95
CA THR A 60 4.47 5.23 23.07
C THR A 60 4.48 3.70 23.02
N THR A 61 4.19 3.12 21.86
CA THR A 61 4.27 1.67 21.62
C THR A 61 5.70 1.15 21.74
N TYR A 62 6.70 1.91 21.28
CA TYR A 62 8.11 1.50 21.33
C TYR A 62 8.67 1.37 22.76
N LYS A 63 8.02 1.96 23.77
CA LYS A 63 8.38 1.79 25.19
C LYS A 63 7.92 0.45 25.77
N GLN A 64 7.03 -0.27 25.10
CA GLN A 64 6.54 -1.57 25.54
C GLN A 64 7.51 -2.67 25.09
N ASN A 65 8.08 -3.41 26.03
CA ASN A 65 9.22 -4.30 25.75
C ASN A 65 8.94 -5.37 24.67
N ASP A 66 7.75 -5.98 24.70
CA ASP A 66 7.30 -6.99 23.76
C ASP A 66 7.09 -6.42 22.35
N VAL A 67 6.50 -5.23 22.26
CA VAL A 67 6.28 -4.52 20.98
C VAL A 67 7.61 -3.99 20.42
N LYS A 68 8.49 -3.48 21.29
CA LYS A 68 9.79 -2.93 20.92
C LYS A 68 10.63 -3.96 20.17
N THR A 69 10.70 -5.20 20.67
CA THR A 69 11.45 -6.26 19.99
C THR A 69 10.94 -6.50 18.57
N ALA A 70 9.62 -6.55 18.39
CA ALA A 70 9.02 -6.72 17.05
C ALA A 70 9.28 -5.52 16.14
N ILE A 71 9.24 -4.28 16.67
CA ILE A 71 9.59 -3.06 15.91
C ILE A 71 11.08 -3.07 15.52
N ASP A 72 11.98 -3.43 16.43
CA ASP A 72 13.42 -3.50 16.18
C ASP A 72 13.73 -4.52 15.07
N GLN A 73 13.10 -5.69 15.12
CA GLN A 73 13.23 -6.73 14.10
C GLN A 73 12.72 -6.25 12.73
N LEU A 74 11.54 -5.63 12.69
CA LEU A 74 10.95 -5.11 11.46
C LEU A 74 11.81 -4.00 10.85
N THR A 75 12.24 -3.05 11.68
CA THR A 75 13.12 -1.93 11.30
C THR A 75 14.45 -2.45 10.76
N SER A 76 15.05 -3.44 11.42
CA SER A 76 16.32 -4.05 10.99
C SER A 76 16.15 -4.77 9.65
N SER A 77 15.06 -5.53 9.47
CA SER A 77 14.77 -6.20 8.20
C SER A 77 14.64 -5.18 7.07
N ILE A 78 13.83 -4.13 7.23
CA ILE A 78 13.66 -3.07 6.22
C ILE A 78 15.00 -2.38 5.91
N THR A 79 15.75 -1.99 6.95
CA THR A 79 17.05 -1.33 6.79
C THR A 79 18.04 -2.20 6.02
N ASN A 80 18.13 -3.49 6.35
CA ASN A 80 19.02 -4.42 5.68
C ASN A 80 18.66 -4.60 4.21
N LYS A 81 17.37 -4.80 3.89
CA LYS A 81 16.94 -5.01 2.50
C LYS A 81 17.04 -3.74 1.65
N LEU A 82 16.86 -2.54 2.22
CA LEU A 82 17.08 -1.26 1.54
C LEU A 82 18.58 -1.01 1.29
N THR A 83 19.41 -1.20 2.31
CA THR A 83 20.86 -0.99 2.22
C THR A 83 21.51 -1.97 1.23
N ALA A 84 21.01 -3.22 1.15
CA ALA A 84 21.45 -4.20 0.16
C ALA A 84 21.24 -3.76 -1.30
N LEU A 85 20.32 -2.82 -1.56
CA LEU A 85 20.08 -2.21 -2.86
C LEU A 85 20.64 -0.79 -2.97
N GLY A 86 21.55 -0.40 -2.07
CA GLY A 86 22.26 0.88 -2.10
C GLY A 86 21.47 2.07 -1.55
N LEU A 87 20.31 1.85 -0.92
CA LEU A 87 19.49 2.93 -0.36
C LEU A 87 19.87 3.19 1.10
N LYS A 88 20.23 4.43 1.45
CA LYS A 88 20.50 4.78 2.84
C LYS A 88 19.21 4.86 3.61
N THR A 89 19.21 4.33 4.82
CA THR A 89 18.03 4.28 5.68
C THR A 89 18.41 4.62 7.12
N VAL A 90 17.55 5.37 7.80
CA VAL A 90 17.71 5.75 9.21
C VAL A 90 16.43 5.40 9.97
N SER A 91 16.58 4.74 11.12
CA SER A 91 15.49 4.60 12.09
C SER A 91 15.42 5.82 12.98
N VAL A 92 14.25 6.46 13.03
CA VAL A 92 14.06 7.72 13.76
C VAL A 92 13.97 7.48 15.27
N SER A 93 13.40 6.35 15.69
CA SER A 93 13.21 6.03 17.12
C SER A 93 14.50 5.73 17.88
N SER A 94 15.57 5.34 17.18
CA SER A 94 16.89 5.15 17.79
C SER A 94 17.69 6.45 17.92
N GLN A 95 17.40 7.47 17.11
CA GLN A 95 18.20 8.70 17.03
C GLN A 95 17.53 9.91 17.69
N LEU A 96 16.20 10.00 17.70
CA LEU A 96 15.44 11.13 18.21
C LEU A 96 14.27 10.64 19.06
N GLN A 97 14.53 10.37 20.34
CA GLN A 97 13.62 9.71 21.30
C GLN A 97 12.23 10.37 21.49
N ASN A 98 11.95 11.52 20.88
CA ASN A 98 10.74 12.31 21.13
C ASN A 98 10.01 12.77 19.86
N GLN A 99 10.33 12.24 18.68
CA GLN A 99 9.56 12.62 17.50
C GLN A 99 8.24 11.83 17.42
N PRO A 100 7.07 12.50 17.30
CA PRO A 100 5.80 11.79 17.14
C PRO A 100 5.73 11.09 15.79
N LEU A 101 4.93 10.02 15.72
CA LEU A 101 4.60 9.37 14.46
C LEU A 101 3.91 10.39 13.52
N PRO A 102 4.30 10.46 12.23
CA PRO A 102 3.61 11.32 11.28
C PRO A 102 2.10 11.02 11.18
N PRO A 103 1.28 11.96 10.69
CA PRO A 103 -0.10 11.68 10.32
C PRO A 103 -0.14 10.50 9.33
N SER A 104 -0.71 9.39 9.77
CA SER A 104 -0.65 8.09 9.10
C SER A 104 -1.85 7.24 9.47
N SER A 105 -2.18 6.26 8.64
CA SER A 105 -3.25 5.30 8.96
C SER A 105 -2.90 4.47 10.20
N LEU A 106 -1.62 4.15 10.40
CA LEU A 106 -1.07 3.53 11.60
C LEU A 106 -1.44 4.33 12.86
N ASN A 107 -1.38 5.66 12.80
CA ASN A 107 -1.80 6.50 13.92
C ASN A 107 -3.27 6.24 14.31
N LYS A 108 -4.18 6.11 13.34
CA LYS A 108 -5.59 5.77 13.61
C LYS A 108 -5.79 4.38 14.19
N ILE A 109 -5.00 3.40 13.74
CA ILE A 109 -4.98 2.07 14.33
C ILE A 109 -4.57 2.14 15.81
N LEU A 110 -3.47 2.84 16.12
CA LEU A 110 -2.97 2.97 17.49
C LEU A 110 -3.95 3.75 18.38
N GLN A 111 -4.56 4.82 17.87
CA GLN A 111 -5.59 5.60 18.57
C GLN A 111 -6.84 4.78 18.91
N SER A 112 -7.14 3.72 18.15
CA SER A 112 -8.26 2.81 18.45
C SER A 112 -8.02 1.89 19.65
N GLY A 113 -6.82 1.93 20.26
CA GLY A 113 -6.43 1.10 21.39
C GLY A 113 -5.76 -0.21 20.99
N LEU A 114 -5.55 -0.46 19.69
CA LEU A 114 -4.78 -1.60 19.22
C LEU A 114 -3.28 -1.33 19.39
N ILE A 115 -2.58 -2.27 20.03
CA ILE A 115 -1.13 -2.24 20.17
C ILE A 115 -0.55 -3.12 19.06
N VAL A 116 0.00 -2.49 18.03
CA VAL A 116 0.59 -3.17 16.86
C VAL A 116 2.04 -2.75 16.65
N PRO A 117 2.99 -3.70 16.47
CA PRO A 117 4.32 -3.37 15.96
C PRO A 117 4.20 -2.77 14.56
N GLY A 118 4.43 -1.46 14.47
CA GLY A 118 4.18 -0.70 13.25
C GLY A 118 5.32 0.23 12.90
N VAL A 119 5.60 0.34 11.60
CA VAL A 119 6.57 1.29 11.03
C VAL A 119 5.93 2.09 9.91
N TYR A 120 6.39 3.34 9.75
CA TYR A 120 6.02 4.22 8.65
C TYR A 120 7.30 4.63 7.90
N LEU A 121 7.40 4.24 6.63
CA LEU A 121 8.56 4.53 5.78
C LEU A 121 8.32 5.79 4.95
N SER A 122 9.27 6.72 4.94
CA SER A 122 9.14 7.98 4.17
C SER A 122 10.46 8.56 3.70
N ASP A 123 10.38 9.58 2.84
CA ASP A 123 11.49 10.38 2.32
C ASP A 123 11.85 11.62 3.17
N TYR A 124 11.30 11.73 4.38
CA TYR A 124 11.54 12.87 5.26
C TYR A 124 11.77 12.49 6.73
N LEU A 125 12.59 13.30 7.42
CA LEU A 125 12.88 13.11 8.84
C LEU A 125 11.79 13.68 9.73
N SER A 126 11.43 14.95 9.61
CA SER A 126 10.53 15.62 10.56
C SER A 126 9.46 16.52 9.94
N SER A 127 9.72 17.02 8.74
CA SER A 127 8.78 17.84 7.96
C SER A 127 8.78 17.32 6.53
N PHE A 128 7.62 17.36 5.87
CA PHE A 128 7.51 16.85 4.50
C PHE A 128 8.52 17.53 3.58
N SER A 129 9.24 16.71 2.81
CA SER A 129 10.12 17.19 1.74
C SER A 129 9.33 17.86 0.61
N ASN A 130 8.05 17.50 0.46
CA ASN A 130 7.16 18.02 -0.56
C ASN A 130 6.62 19.42 -0.22
N LYS A 131 7.08 20.41 -0.97
CA LYS A 131 6.64 21.82 -0.86
C LYS A 131 5.21 22.04 -1.35
N PHE A 132 4.71 21.15 -2.19
CA PHE A 132 3.40 21.26 -2.82
C PHE A 132 2.41 20.24 -2.29
N TYR A 133 2.66 19.61 -1.12
CA TYR A 133 1.81 18.57 -0.54
C TYR A 133 0.30 18.90 -0.63
N HIS A 134 -0.47 18.06 -1.33
CA HIS A 134 -1.91 18.24 -1.60
C HIS A 134 -2.30 19.50 -2.40
N GLY A 135 -1.33 20.19 -2.98
CA GLY A 135 -1.52 21.33 -3.85
C GLY A 135 -1.63 20.94 -5.33
N ILE A 136 -2.03 21.91 -6.15
CA ILE A 136 -2.18 21.72 -7.61
C ILE A 136 -0.84 21.49 -8.35
N PHE A 137 0.28 21.82 -7.70
CA PHE A 137 1.63 21.63 -8.22
C PHE A 137 2.28 20.33 -7.72
N ASP A 138 1.53 19.49 -7.00
CA ASP A 138 1.95 18.14 -6.64
C ASP A 138 1.72 17.18 -7.81
N ASP A 139 2.49 17.39 -8.88
CA ASP A 139 2.36 16.66 -10.13
C ASP A 139 3.62 15.85 -10.49
N ALA A 140 3.63 15.24 -11.67
CA ALA A 140 4.76 14.44 -12.15
C ALA A 140 6.09 15.22 -12.14
N SER A 141 6.04 16.52 -12.44
CA SER A 141 7.24 17.37 -12.50
C SER A 141 7.84 17.62 -11.12
N ASN A 142 7.00 17.68 -10.07
CA ASN A 142 7.45 17.83 -8.68
C ASN A 142 8.38 16.70 -8.25
N ILE A 143 8.16 15.49 -8.76
CA ILE A 143 8.97 14.30 -8.45
C ILE A 143 9.93 13.92 -9.58
N ASN A 144 10.26 14.86 -10.48
CA ASN A 144 11.18 14.66 -11.61
C ASN A 144 10.78 13.51 -12.55
N ILE A 145 9.48 13.30 -12.74
CA ILE A 145 8.94 12.42 -13.78
C ILE A 145 8.46 13.30 -14.92
N ASP A 146 9.22 13.33 -16.02
CA ASP A 146 8.86 14.04 -17.24
C ASP A 146 8.44 13.03 -18.33
N SER A 147 7.46 13.44 -19.13
CA SER A 147 7.06 12.85 -20.40
C SER A 147 8.23 12.49 -21.33
N LYS A 148 9.36 13.19 -21.25
CA LYS A 148 10.56 12.93 -22.05
C LYS A 148 11.39 11.72 -21.58
N LYS A 149 11.06 11.12 -20.42
CA LYS A 149 11.72 9.93 -19.85
C LYS A 149 13.25 10.08 -19.81
N ASP A 150 13.70 11.22 -19.30
CA ASP A 150 15.12 11.53 -19.20
C ASP A 150 15.79 10.79 -18.02
N LEU A 151 17.08 11.07 -17.80
CA LEU A 151 17.86 10.44 -16.73
C LEU A 151 17.24 10.65 -15.34
N SER A 152 16.59 11.79 -15.11
CA SER A 152 15.98 12.10 -13.81
C SER A 152 14.77 11.20 -13.55
N THR A 153 13.97 10.94 -14.59
CA THR A 153 12.84 9.99 -14.53
C THR A 153 13.34 8.58 -14.25
N ALA A 154 14.37 8.11 -14.98
CA ALA A 154 14.93 6.78 -14.79
C ALA A 154 15.48 6.58 -13.36
N GLU A 155 16.05 7.63 -12.77
CA GLU A 155 16.56 7.60 -11.40
C GLU A 155 15.44 7.44 -10.37
N VAL A 156 14.36 8.22 -10.49
CA VAL A 156 13.18 8.13 -9.61
C VAL A 156 12.55 6.75 -9.69
N ILE A 157 12.33 6.24 -10.91
CA ILE A 157 11.79 4.90 -11.14
C ILE A 157 12.71 3.83 -10.55
N GLY A 158 14.03 3.95 -10.74
CA GLY A 158 15.01 3.03 -10.18
C GLY A 158 14.97 2.98 -8.64
N ARG A 159 14.87 4.14 -7.98
CA ARG A 159 14.73 4.21 -6.51
C ARG A 159 13.44 3.57 -6.02
N LEU A 160 12.30 3.91 -6.63
CA LEU A 160 11.00 3.32 -6.28
C LEU A 160 10.96 1.80 -6.54
N THR A 161 11.63 1.34 -7.58
CA THR A 161 11.83 -0.09 -7.88
C THR A 161 12.63 -0.78 -6.78
N ASN A 162 13.73 -0.17 -6.34
CA ASN A 162 14.54 -0.71 -5.25
C ASN A 162 13.75 -0.75 -3.94
N VAL A 163 13.03 0.31 -3.57
CA VAL A 163 12.17 0.31 -2.38
C VAL A 163 11.11 -0.80 -2.46
N SER A 164 10.42 -0.93 -3.60
CA SER A 164 9.41 -1.97 -3.81
C SER A 164 10.01 -3.37 -3.70
N THR A 165 11.20 -3.59 -4.25
CA THR A 165 11.92 -4.87 -4.17
C THR A 165 12.33 -5.18 -2.73
N SER A 166 12.83 -4.18 -1.99
CA SER A 166 13.19 -4.34 -0.57
C SER A 166 11.97 -4.71 0.27
N LEU A 167 10.83 -4.01 0.08
CA LEU A 167 9.60 -4.29 0.81
C LEU A 167 9.02 -5.66 0.48
N LEU A 168 9.10 -6.11 -0.78
CA LEU A 168 8.72 -7.48 -1.14
C LEU A 168 9.51 -8.51 -0.33
N ARG A 169 10.84 -8.34 -0.23
CA ARG A 169 11.70 -9.25 0.53
C ARG A 169 11.41 -9.21 2.03
N VAL A 170 11.13 -8.03 2.59
CA VAL A 170 10.68 -7.92 3.99
C VAL A 170 9.40 -8.72 4.20
N LEU A 171 8.40 -8.55 3.32
CA LEU A 171 7.13 -9.26 3.44
C LEU A 171 7.29 -10.79 3.33
N GLN A 172 8.25 -11.27 2.53
CA GLN A 172 8.57 -12.69 2.41
C GLN A 172 9.19 -13.27 3.69
N ASP A 173 10.13 -12.54 4.29
CA ASP A 173 10.71 -12.89 5.59
C ASP A 173 9.59 -12.99 6.65
N LEU A 174 8.70 -11.99 6.70
CA LEU A 174 7.57 -11.95 7.63
C LEU A 174 6.54 -13.05 7.39
N ALA A 175 6.35 -13.49 6.14
CA ALA A 175 5.47 -14.60 5.80
C ALA A 175 6.07 -15.98 6.12
N GLY A 176 7.30 -16.05 6.65
CA GLY A 176 7.97 -17.30 7.01
C GLY A 176 8.41 -18.13 5.81
N SER A 177 8.61 -17.49 4.65
CA SER A 177 8.96 -18.17 3.39
C SER A 177 10.46 -18.46 3.28
N SER A 178 11.02 -19.21 4.23
CA SER A 178 12.44 -19.60 4.26
C SER A 178 12.87 -20.50 3.09
N SER A 179 11.92 -21.11 2.36
CA SER A 179 12.19 -21.91 1.15
C SER A 179 12.11 -21.12 -0.17
N GLN A 180 11.62 -19.87 -0.16
CA GLN A 180 11.60 -18.98 -1.34
C GLN A 180 12.75 -17.98 -1.38
N GLU A 181 13.49 -17.79 -0.27
CA GLU A 181 14.73 -17.00 -0.26
C GLU A 181 15.67 -17.45 -1.39
N THR A 182 15.75 -18.76 -1.66
CA THR A 182 16.64 -19.31 -2.69
C THR A 182 16.20 -18.97 -4.12
N LEU A 183 14.90 -18.78 -4.40
CA LEU A 183 14.40 -18.54 -5.77
C LEU A 183 14.49 -17.07 -6.20
N LEU A 184 14.36 -16.13 -5.25
CA LEU A 184 14.45 -14.70 -5.54
C LEU A 184 15.86 -14.17 -5.38
N GLU A 185 16.68 -14.76 -4.51
CA GLU A 185 18.10 -14.42 -4.44
C GLU A 185 18.86 -14.90 -5.68
N THR A 186 18.47 -16.04 -6.26
CA THR A 186 19.06 -16.52 -7.52
C THR A 186 18.65 -15.68 -8.72
N ASN A 187 17.56 -14.90 -8.64
CA ASN A 187 17.06 -14.12 -9.76
C ASN A 187 16.62 -12.68 -9.44
N ILE A 188 17.31 -12.04 -8.49
CA ILE A 188 16.98 -10.68 -8.04
C ILE A 188 17.00 -9.65 -9.19
N LYS A 189 17.83 -9.88 -10.22
CA LYS A 189 17.91 -9.02 -11.40
C LYS A 189 16.61 -9.05 -12.21
N ASP A 190 16.01 -10.22 -12.42
CA ASP A 190 14.76 -10.33 -13.16
C ASP A 190 13.59 -9.71 -12.37
N VAL A 191 13.60 -9.87 -11.04
CA VAL A 191 12.63 -9.21 -10.16
C VAL A 191 12.72 -7.70 -10.26
N ILE A 192 13.94 -7.15 -10.14
CA ILE A 192 14.19 -5.71 -10.28
C ILE A 192 13.76 -5.24 -11.66
N TYR A 193 14.09 -5.98 -12.71
CA TYR A 193 13.71 -5.62 -14.09
C TYR A 193 12.19 -5.61 -14.29
N TYR A 194 11.49 -6.62 -13.78
CA TYR A 194 10.03 -6.68 -13.82
C TYR A 194 9.40 -5.52 -13.04
N PHE A 195 9.89 -5.24 -11.82
CA PHE A 195 9.42 -4.10 -11.03
C PHE A 195 9.73 -2.77 -11.68
N TYR A 196 10.88 -2.63 -12.36
CA TYR A 196 11.23 -1.43 -13.10
C TYR A 196 10.20 -1.13 -14.19
N ILE A 197 9.85 -2.13 -15.01
CA ILE A 197 8.81 -1.99 -16.05
C ILE A 197 7.47 -1.63 -15.43
N LEU A 198 7.09 -2.35 -14.36
CA LEU A 198 5.82 -2.16 -13.68
C LEU A 198 5.70 -0.75 -13.08
N VAL A 199 6.70 -0.30 -12.33
CA VAL A 199 6.74 1.04 -11.72
C VAL A 199 6.76 2.11 -12.81
N THR A 200 7.51 1.92 -13.90
CA THR A 200 7.49 2.83 -15.06
C THR A 200 6.08 2.98 -15.63
N SER A 201 5.40 1.85 -15.86
CA SER A 201 4.06 1.86 -16.46
C SER A 201 3.04 2.50 -15.52
N LEU A 202 3.04 2.11 -14.24
CA LEU A 202 2.15 2.68 -13.23
C LEU A 202 2.38 4.19 -13.06
N ALA A 203 3.63 4.65 -13.01
CA ALA A 203 3.93 6.07 -12.91
C ALA A 203 3.39 6.85 -14.12
N ASP A 204 3.59 6.34 -15.34
CA ASP A 204 3.06 6.97 -16.56
C ASP A 204 1.52 7.02 -16.53
N CYS A 205 0.88 5.91 -16.15
CA CYS A 205 -0.58 5.82 -16.08
C CYS A 205 -1.18 6.76 -15.02
N PHE A 206 -0.62 6.81 -13.82
CA PHE A 206 -1.17 7.60 -12.72
C PHE A 206 -0.86 9.10 -12.86
N LEU A 207 0.30 9.46 -13.40
CA LEU A 207 0.82 10.85 -13.36
C LEU A 207 0.72 11.58 -14.70
N SER A 208 0.75 10.86 -15.82
CA SER A 208 0.84 11.47 -17.16
C SER A 208 -0.38 11.15 -18.02
N ASN A 209 -0.80 9.89 -18.06
CA ASN A 209 -1.83 9.41 -18.97
C ASN A 209 -2.74 8.36 -18.33
N TYR A 210 -3.83 8.82 -17.69
CA TYR A 210 -4.83 7.93 -17.09
C TYR A 210 -5.59 7.04 -18.10
N THR A 211 -5.43 7.29 -19.41
CA THR A 211 -5.96 6.45 -20.50
C THR A 211 -4.91 5.51 -21.08
N CYS A 212 -3.80 5.29 -20.38
CA CYS A 212 -2.73 4.38 -20.81
C CYS A 212 -3.26 2.97 -21.15
N GLU A 213 -2.48 2.21 -21.92
CA GLU A 213 -2.87 0.87 -22.34
C GLU A 213 -3.12 -0.07 -21.15
N ASP A 214 -2.31 0.00 -20.10
CA ASP A 214 -2.46 -0.85 -18.91
C ASP A 214 -3.78 -0.60 -18.17
N PHE A 215 -4.16 0.66 -17.94
CA PHE A 215 -5.46 0.98 -17.35
C PHE A 215 -6.61 0.65 -18.31
N SER A 216 -6.43 0.90 -19.61
CA SER A 216 -7.42 0.53 -20.63
C SER A 216 -7.68 -0.98 -20.68
N ARG A 217 -6.65 -1.81 -20.53
CA ARG A 217 -6.78 -3.28 -20.42
C ARG A 217 -7.59 -3.68 -19.20
N ILE A 218 -7.41 -3.00 -18.07
CA ILE A 218 -8.20 -3.21 -16.85
C ILE A 218 -9.65 -2.74 -17.04
N GLU A 219 -9.87 -1.62 -17.73
CA GLU A 219 -11.22 -1.13 -18.01
C GLU A 219 -11.96 -2.00 -19.02
N ALA A 220 -11.28 -2.60 -19.99
CA ALA A 220 -11.88 -3.56 -20.91
C ALA A 220 -12.46 -4.78 -20.17
N ILE A 221 -11.89 -5.15 -19.02
CA ILE A 221 -12.45 -6.19 -18.12
C ILE A 221 -13.80 -5.73 -17.52
N LYS A 222 -14.03 -4.43 -17.29
CA LYS A 222 -15.35 -3.89 -16.90
C LYS A 222 -16.40 -4.09 -17.99
N THR A 223 -16.03 -3.93 -19.26
CA THR A 223 -16.97 -4.03 -20.39
C THR A 223 -17.42 -5.48 -20.62
N MET A 224 -16.55 -6.45 -20.35
CA MET A 224 -16.89 -7.89 -20.38
C MET A 224 -17.76 -8.35 -19.20
N THR A 225 -17.73 -7.64 -18.07
CA THR A 225 -18.54 -7.97 -16.87
C THR A 225 -19.89 -7.25 -16.84
N ARG A 226 -19.99 -6.04 -17.42
CA ARG A 226 -21.25 -5.26 -17.49
C ARG A 226 -22.33 -5.84 -18.40
N THR A 227 -21.98 -6.64 -19.40
CA THR A 227 -22.95 -7.23 -20.33
C THR A 227 -23.78 -8.37 -19.71
N LYS A 228 -23.52 -8.79 -18.46
CA LYS A 228 -24.38 -9.71 -17.71
C LYS A 228 -24.73 -9.30 -16.28
N CYS A 229 -23.99 -8.38 -15.66
CA CYS A 229 -24.32 -7.88 -14.31
C CYS A 229 -25.08 -6.54 -14.42
N GLN A 230 -26.35 -6.58 -14.84
CA GLN A 230 -27.26 -5.44 -14.64
C GLN A 230 -27.96 -5.58 -13.27
N LYS A 231 -27.89 -4.49 -12.49
CA LYS A 231 -28.45 -4.25 -11.14
C LYS A 231 -27.61 -4.75 -9.96
N PHE A 232 -26.76 -3.87 -9.47
CA PHE A 232 -26.39 -3.85 -8.05
C PHE A 232 -27.50 -3.09 -7.30
N ASN A 233 -28.53 -3.80 -6.85
CA ASN A 233 -29.47 -3.28 -5.86
C ASN A 233 -28.96 -3.70 -4.49
N LEU A 234 -28.31 -2.77 -3.78
CA LEU A 234 -28.11 -2.88 -2.34
C LEU A 234 -29.47 -2.60 -1.68
N SER A 235 -30.31 -3.64 -1.59
CA SER A 235 -31.48 -3.63 -0.72
C SER A 235 -30.97 -3.83 0.72
N LEU A 236 -30.68 -2.73 1.40
CA LEU A 236 -30.70 -2.71 2.85
C LEU A 236 -32.18 -2.79 3.25
N ASP A 237 -32.62 -3.95 3.73
CA ASP A 237 -33.86 -4.01 4.50
C ASP A 237 -33.63 -3.14 5.76
N SER A 238 -34.15 -1.92 5.68
CA SER A 238 -33.96 -0.86 6.66
C SER A 238 -35.34 -0.42 7.14
N SER A 239 -35.94 -1.25 7.99
CA SER A 239 -37.04 -0.81 8.84
C SER A 239 -36.58 0.07 10.02
N ALA A 240 -35.33 0.56 10.02
CA ALA A 240 -34.90 1.65 10.89
C ALA A 240 -33.60 2.28 10.38
N LEU A 241 -33.69 3.38 9.61
CA LEU A 241 -32.87 4.59 9.74
C LEU A 241 -33.02 5.47 8.48
N LYS A 242 -33.95 6.42 8.59
CA LYS A 242 -33.97 7.62 7.75
C LYS A 242 -32.76 8.49 8.10
N ARG A 243 -31.82 8.67 7.17
CA ARG A 243 -31.46 9.95 6.52
C ARG A 243 -30.05 9.96 5.91
N ASP A 244 -30.02 10.57 4.73
CA ASP A 244 -28.94 11.30 4.07
C ASP A 244 -27.70 10.50 3.63
N THR A 245 -27.89 9.73 2.56
CA THR A 245 -26.81 9.29 1.68
C THR A 245 -26.17 10.49 1.00
N MET A 246 -24.97 10.89 1.42
CA MET A 246 -24.07 11.66 0.57
C MET A 246 -23.45 10.72 -0.46
N SER A 247 -24.07 10.66 -1.64
CA SER A 247 -23.53 9.92 -2.78
C SER A 247 -22.35 10.70 -3.36
N ILE A 248 -21.13 10.34 -2.97
CA ILE A 248 -19.95 10.70 -3.76
C ILE A 248 -19.83 9.64 -4.87
N ASN A 249 -20.29 10.01 -6.05
CA ASN A 249 -20.19 9.20 -7.25
C ASN A 249 -18.77 9.31 -7.83
N THR A 250 -17.75 8.78 -7.15
CA THR A 250 -16.40 8.67 -7.72
C THR A 250 -16.34 7.45 -8.61
N LYS A 251 -16.77 7.64 -9.85
CA LYS A 251 -16.74 6.62 -10.92
C LYS A 251 -15.31 6.09 -11.20
N TYR A 252 -14.28 6.73 -10.62
CA TYR A 252 -12.85 6.43 -10.75
C TYR A 252 -12.07 6.93 -9.51
N SER A 253 -12.14 6.26 -8.35
CA SER A 253 -11.14 6.51 -7.30
C SER A 253 -9.82 5.81 -7.69
N TYR A 254 -8.67 6.46 -7.46
CA TYR A 254 -7.36 5.85 -7.71
C TYR A 254 -7.17 4.53 -6.97
N THR A 255 -7.80 4.40 -5.79
CA THR A 255 -7.84 3.15 -5.01
C THR A 255 -8.57 2.02 -5.74
N ASP A 256 -9.68 2.33 -6.42
CA ASP A 256 -10.45 1.37 -7.23
C ASP A 256 -9.65 0.90 -8.45
N ILE A 257 -8.94 1.81 -9.12
CA ILE A 257 -8.07 1.45 -10.26
C ILE A 257 -6.92 0.57 -9.79
N LEU A 258 -6.25 0.94 -8.69
CA LEU A 258 -5.13 0.18 -8.14
C LEU A 258 -5.56 -1.21 -7.66
N ALA A 259 -6.69 -1.31 -6.96
CA ALA A 259 -7.23 -2.60 -6.52
C ALA A 259 -7.53 -3.53 -7.70
N LYS A 260 -8.10 -2.98 -8.78
CA LYS A 260 -8.33 -3.74 -10.02
C LYS A 260 -7.04 -4.15 -10.72
N TYR A 261 -6.05 -3.26 -10.75
CA TYR A 261 -4.72 -3.54 -11.30
C TYR A 261 -4.06 -4.72 -10.57
N ILE A 262 -4.06 -4.68 -9.23
CA ILE A 262 -3.52 -5.76 -8.40
C ILE A 262 -4.27 -7.07 -8.67
N ALA A 263 -5.61 -7.04 -8.70
CA ALA A 263 -6.42 -8.24 -8.96
C ALA A 263 -6.12 -8.86 -10.34
N TYR A 264 -5.93 -8.02 -11.37
CA TYR A 264 -5.53 -8.43 -12.71
C TYR A 264 -4.14 -9.11 -12.71
N GLN A 265 -3.14 -8.49 -12.08
CA GLN A 265 -1.79 -9.07 -11.99
C GLN A 265 -1.74 -10.37 -11.20
N MET A 266 -2.59 -10.53 -10.19
CA MET A 266 -2.70 -11.78 -9.41
C MET A 266 -3.38 -12.93 -10.18
N GLY A 267 -3.72 -12.74 -11.47
CA GLY A 267 -4.36 -13.77 -12.28
C GLY A 267 -5.78 -14.12 -11.80
N SER A 268 -6.42 -13.21 -11.06
CA SER A 268 -7.79 -13.43 -10.57
C SER A 268 -8.72 -13.57 -11.78
N LYS A 269 -9.23 -14.77 -12.01
CA LYS A 269 -10.31 -15.00 -12.99
C LYS A 269 -11.60 -14.46 -12.39
N PHE A 270 -12.21 -13.47 -13.06
CA PHE A 270 -13.55 -13.01 -12.74
C PHE A 270 -14.52 -14.17 -12.99
N ASP A 271 -14.96 -14.83 -11.92
CA ASP A 271 -15.89 -15.95 -12.03
C ASP A 271 -17.24 -15.44 -12.53
N LYS A 272 -17.68 -15.97 -13.68
CA LYS A 272 -18.94 -15.62 -14.35
C LYS A 272 -20.15 -16.34 -13.74
N SER A 273 -19.95 -17.24 -12.78
CA SER A 273 -20.94 -18.28 -12.44
C SER A 273 -21.70 -18.09 -11.12
N SER A 274 -21.35 -17.14 -10.25
CA SER A 274 -22.08 -16.93 -9.00
C SER A 274 -23.06 -15.76 -9.13
N GLU A 275 -24.36 -16.05 -8.94
CA GLU A 275 -25.44 -15.05 -8.83
C GLU A 275 -25.21 -14.02 -7.71
N GLU A 276 -24.30 -14.31 -6.79
CA GLU A 276 -23.68 -13.32 -5.91
C GLU A 276 -22.29 -12.99 -6.44
N CYS A 277 -22.03 -11.74 -6.81
CA CYS A 277 -20.69 -11.27 -7.17
C CYS A 277 -19.74 -11.34 -5.94
N LYS A 278 -19.24 -12.53 -5.63
CA LYS A 278 -18.21 -12.77 -4.61
C LYS A 278 -16.85 -12.78 -5.28
N TYR A 279 -15.94 -11.94 -4.79
CA TYR A 279 -14.52 -12.07 -5.09
C TYR A 279 -14.04 -13.41 -4.52
N LYS A 280 -13.72 -14.37 -5.41
CA LYS A 280 -12.94 -15.56 -5.04
C LYS A 280 -11.52 -15.36 -5.56
N VAL A 281 -10.59 -15.09 -4.65
CA VAL A 281 -9.16 -15.20 -4.93
C VAL A 281 -8.86 -16.69 -5.03
N PHE A 282 -8.67 -17.20 -6.24
CA PHE A 282 -8.16 -18.56 -6.42
C PHE A 282 -6.65 -18.53 -6.17
N GLN A 283 -6.24 -19.02 -5.01
CA GLN A 283 -4.84 -19.36 -4.78
C GLN A 283 -4.54 -20.58 -5.68
N ARG A 284 -3.79 -20.38 -6.76
CA ARG A 284 -3.24 -21.49 -7.54
C ARG A 284 -2.10 -22.08 -6.72
N LEU A 285 -2.42 -22.97 -5.78
CA LEU A 285 -1.45 -23.94 -5.30
C LEU A 285 -1.25 -24.92 -6.44
N GLU A 286 -0.23 -24.68 -7.27
CA GLU A 286 0.28 -25.73 -8.15
C GLU A 286 0.97 -26.76 -7.26
N THR A 287 0.23 -27.84 -6.98
CA THR A 287 0.80 -29.10 -6.50
C THR A 287 1.52 -29.77 -7.66
N THR A 288 2.85 -29.81 -7.60
CA THR A 288 3.69 -30.92 -8.09
C THR A 288 4.85 -31.09 -7.15
#